data_AF-A0A1H1GD94-F1
#
_entry.id   AF-A0A1H1GD94-F1
#
_cell.length_a   1.000
_cell.length_b   1.000
_cell.length_c   1.000
_cell.angle_alpha   90.00
_cell.angle_beta   90.00
_cell.angle_gamma   90.00
#
_symmetry.space_group_name_H-M   'P 1'
#
loop_
_entity.id
_entity.type
_entity.pdbx_description
1 polymer ?
#
loop_
_entity_poly.entity_id
_entity_poly.type
_entity_poly.pdbx_seq_one_letter_code
_entity_poly.pdbx_strand_id
1 'polypeptide(L)'
;MGKQPKYQRYTKKTKLEAVRRVLDKDEPVQAVLNDLGIRHRDNIYVWIKKYHKEGASAFDRNFGHPYREQSSASPDKLIEELSSELDILKKFIGMSHHSIEERYQAIDALQSQYPLDTICKTLEVSEIGFKHYKKCQQLGLDERYSNSDSVYFPASTCLR
;
A
#
# COMPACT_ATOMS: atom_id res chain seq x y z
N MET A 1 48.16 8.69 4.70
CA MET A 1 46.70 8.70 4.40
C MET A 1 46.04 9.75 5.30
N GLY A 2 45.77 10.97 4.78
CA GLY A 2 45.11 12.02 5.57
C GLY A 2 43.62 11.71 5.78
N LYS A 3 43.14 11.75 7.02
CA LYS A 3 41.72 11.55 7.35
C LYS A 3 40.90 12.68 6.70
N GLN A 4 39.94 12.33 5.85
CA GLN A 4 39.02 13.31 5.26
C GLN A 4 38.24 14.05 6.36
N PRO A 5 38.10 15.38 6.30
CA PRO A 5 37.39 16.13 7.33
C PRO A 5 35.90 15.75 7.36
N LYS A 6 35.40 15.45 8.56
CA LYS A 6 33.99 15.14 8.81
C LYS A 6 33.13 16.33 8.35
N TYR A 7 32.18 16.08 7.45
CA TYR A 7 31.26 17.09 6.95
C TYR A 7 30.43 17.69 8.09
N GLN A 8 30.52 19.01 8.27
CA GLN A 8 29.71 19.73 9.25
C GLN A 8 28.26 19.81 8.78
N ARG A 9 27.32 19.35 9.62
CA ARG A 9 25.88 19.44 9.34
C ARG A 9 25.32 20.73 9.94
N TYR A 10 24.78 21.60 9.09
CA TYR A 10 24.09 22.82 9.50
C TYR A 10 22.58 22.58 9.59
N THR A 11 21.93 23.18 10.60
CA THR A 11 20.48 23.07 10.80
C THR A 11 19.70 23.86 9.73
N LYS A 12 18.42 23.52 9.50
CA LYS A 12 17.52 24.25 8.58
C LYS A 12 17.49 25.75 8.92
N LYS A 13 17.38 26.08 10.20
CA LYS A 13 17.35 27.46 10.71
C LYS A 13 18.60 28.24 10.29
N THR A 14 19.79 27.66 10.48
CA THR A 14 21.05 28.30 10.10
C THR A 14 21.16 28.54 8.59
N LYS A 15 20.71 27.59 7.77
CA LYS A 15 20.73 27.72 6.31
C LYS A 15 19.79 28.82 5.82
N LEU A 16 18.56 28.86 6.35
CA LEU A 16 17.58 29.87 5.99
C LEU A 16 18.02 31.27 6.43
N GLU A 17 18.54 31.40 7.65
CA GLU A 17 19.05 32.69 8.15
C GLU A 17 20.21 33.20 7.28
N ALA A 18 21.14 32.33 6.87
CA ALA A 18 22.24 32.70 5.98
C ALA A 18 21.73 33.19 4.62
N VAL A 19 20.79 32.48 4.02
CA VAL A 19 20.21 32.87 2.72
C VAL A 19 19.44 34.18 2.84
N ARG A 20 18.65 34.36 3.90
CA ARG A 20 17.87 35.56 4.15
C ARG A 20 18.76 36.79 4.32
N ARG A 21 19.86 36.70 5.07
CA ARG A 21 20.79 37.82 5.25
C ARG A 21 21.45 38.26 3.95
N VAL A 22 21.80 37.31 3.08
CA VAL A 22 22.42 37.64 1.79
C VAL A 22 21.38 38.16 0.78
N LEU A 23 20.16 37.62 0.76
CA LEU A 23 19.15 38.01 -0.24
C LEU A 23 18.30 39.22 0.18
N ASP A 24 17.86 39.29 1.44
CA ASP A 24 16.95 40.35 1.91
C ASP A 24 17.71 41.59 2.40
N LYS A 25 18.90 41.40 2.98
CA LYS A 25 19.69 42.47 3.62
C LYS A 25 20.95 42.85 2.83
N ASP A 26 21.21 42.18 1.71
CA ASP A 26 22.39 42.37 0.87
C ASP A 26 23.73 42.35 1.65
N GLU A 27 23.78 41.55 2.72
CA GLU A 27 24.97 41.44 3.56
C GLU A 27 26.08 40.66 2.83
N PRO A 28 27.35 41.08 2.94
CA PRO A 28 28.45 40.40 2.27
C PRO A 28 28.61 38.99 2.83
N VAL A 29 28.74 38.00 1.92
CA VAL A 29 28.84 36.58 2.26
C VAL A 29 29.90 36.30 3.33
N GLN A 30 31.01 37.03 3.34
CA GLN A 30 32.08 36.88 4.33
C GLN A 30 31.64 37.27 5.76
N ALA A 31 30.83 38.32 5.91
CA ALA A 31 30.30 38.69 7.22
C ALA A 31 29.35 37.61 7.74
N VAL A 32 28.46 37.12 6.88
CA VAL A 32 27.50 36.06 7.22
C VAL A 32 28.21 34.75 7.59
N LEU A 33 29.34 34.42 6.95
CA LEU A 33 30.15 33.25 7.30
C LEU A 33 30.70 33.33 8.73
N ASN A 34 31.29 34.47 9.08
CA ASN A 34 31.91 34.70 10.38
C ASN A 34 30.86 34.68 11.50
N ASP A 35 29.74 35.36 11.28
CA ASP A 35 28.66 35.47 12.27
C ASP A 35 27.95 34.14 12.55
N LEU A 36 27.72 33.34 11.50
CA LEU A 36 26.99 32.06 11.61
C LEU A 36 27.93 30.85 11.80
N GLY A 37 29.24 31.07 11.86
CA GLY A 37 30.24 30.02 12.04
C GLY A 37 30.25 28.99 10.89
N ILE A 38 30.00 29.43 9.66
CA ILE A 38 29.98 28.56 8.49
C ILE A 38 31.37 28.44 7.91
N ARG A 39 31.85 27.20 7.74
CA ARG A 39 33.25 26.92 7.38
C ARG A 39 33.67 27.36 5.97
N HIS A 40 32.76 27.35 5.00
CA HIS A 40 33.08 27.60 3.59
C HIS A 40 32.01 28.46 2.90
N ARG A 41 32.45 29.48 2.15
CA ARG A 41 31.60 30.36 1.31
C ARG A 41 30.72 29.61 0.32
N ASP A 42 31.24 28.51 -0.24
CA ASP A 42 30.53 27.70 -1.25
C ASP A 42 29.24 27.10 -0.72
N ASN A 43 29.17 26.83 0.60
CA ASN A 43 27.94 26.36 1.22
C ASN A 43 26.81 27.38 1.08
N ILE A 44 27.10 28.68 1.27
CA ILE A 44 26.11 29.74 1.16
C ILE A 44 25.63 29.87 -0.30
N TYR A 45 26.53 29.85 -1.27
CA TYR A 45 26.15 29.90 -2.69
C TYR A 45 25.29 28.70 -3.12
N VAL A 46 25.63 27.49 -2.66
CA VAL A 46 24.83 26.28 -2.90
C VAL A 46 23.45 26.42 -2.26
N TRP A 47 23.35 26.99 -1.07
CA TRP A 47 22.07 27.20 -0.39
C TRP A 47 21.21 28.25 -1.09
N ILE A 48 21.79 29.38 -1.51
CA ILE A 48 21.08 30.41 -2.29
C ILE A 48 20.54 29.80 -3.59
N LYS A 49 21.35 29.02 -4.32
CA LYS A 49 20.92 28.34 -5.54
C LYS A 49 19.75 27.38 -5.29
N LYS A 50 19.79 26.62 -4.19
CA LYS A 50 18.69 25.73 -3.79
C LYS A 50 17.43 26.51 -3.42
N TYR A 51 17.59 27.60 -2.69
CA TYR A 51 16.49 28.48 -2.28
C TYR A 51 15.80 29.14 -3.48
N HIS A 52 16.54 29.56 -4.52
CA HIS A 52 15.90 30.07 -5.74
C HIS A 52 15.05 29.03 -6.47
N LYS A 53 15.40 27.74 -6.36
CA LYS A 53 14.70 26.66 -7.07
C LYS A 53 13.45 26.18 -6.33
N GLU A 54 13.55 26.02 -5.01
CA GLU A 54 12.56 25.31 -4.18
C GLU A 54 12.11 26.14 -2.96
N GLY A 55 12.57 27.38 -2.83
CA GLY A 55 12.24 28.27 -1.71
C GLY A 55 12.69 27.72 -0.36
N ALA A 56 11.93 28.03 0.69
CA ALA A 56 12.22 27.54 2.04
C ALA A 56 12.07 26.01 2.20
N SER A 57 11.34 25.37 1.28
CA SER A 57 11.14 23.92 1.23
C SER A 57 12.44 23.17 0.87
N ALA A 58 13.41 23.83 0.23
CA ALA A 58 14.68 23.24 -0.20
C ALA A 58 15.53 22.68 0.96
N PHE A 59 15.24 23.11 2.19
CA PHE A 59 15.97 22.74 3.40
C PHE A 59 15.16 21.88 4.36
N ASP A 60 13.95 21.48 3.97
CA ASP A 60 13.21 20.49 4.73
C ASP A 60 13.93 19.14 4.72
N ARG A 61 13.83 18.44 5.84
CA ARG A 61 14.32 17.06 5.92
C ARG A 61 13.34 16.25 5.08
N ASN A 62 13.72 15.89 3.85
CA ASN A 62 13.02 14.86 3.11
C ASN A 62 13.06 13.57 3.95
N PHE A 63 11.99 13.33 4.70
CA PHE A 63 11.72 12.04 5.35
C PHE A 63 11.27 10.99 4.31
N GLY A 64 11.02 11.39 3.08
CA GLY A 64 10.86 10.48 1.95
C GLY A 64 12.19 10.28 1.25
N HIS A 65 12.59 9.01 1.07
CA HIS A 65 13.42 8.64 -0.08
C HIS A 65 12.93 9.40 -1.32
N PRO A 66 13.81 9.95 -2.18
CA PRO A 66 13.37 10.38 -3.50
C PRO A 66 12.80 9.13 -4.16
N TYR A 67 11.48 9.04 -4.23
CA TYR A 67 10.78 7.96 -4.90
C TYR A 67 11.29 7.99 -6.33
N ARG A 68 12.15 7.02 -6.64
CA ARG A 68 12.79 6.88 -7.92
C ARG A 68 11.66 6.68 -8.92
N GLU A 69 11.52 7.65 -9.80
CA GLU A 69 10.56 7.72 -10.91
C GLU A 69 10.83 6.54 -11.87
N GLN A 70 10.44 5.34 -11.45
CA GLN A 70 10.51 4.09 -12.19
C GLN A 70 9.11 3.49 -12.21
N SER A 71 8.23 4.17 -12.94
CA SER A 71 7.02 3.65 -13.60
C SER A 71 6.14 4.86 -13.94
N SER A 72 6.18 5.29 -15.19
CA SER A 72 5.46 6.47 -15.72
C SER A 72 3.95 6.24 -15.92
N ALA A 73 3.37 5.21 -15.29
CA ALA A 73 1.92 5.09 -15.18
C ALA A 73 1.47 5.94 -14.00
N SER A 74 0.61 6.93 -14.24
CA SER A 74 -0.04 7.65 -13.15
C SER A 74 -0.75 6.64 -12.23
N PRO A 75 -0.81 6.86 -10.92
CA PRO A 75 -1.51 5.97 -9.99
C PRO A 75 -2.95 5.70 -10.45
N ASP A 76 -3.59 6.69 -11.06
CA ASP A 76 -4.93 6.56 -11.64
C ASP A 76 -4.99 5.54 -12.79
N LYS A 77 -3.96 5.48 -13.65
CA LYS A 77 -3.87 4.49 -14.72
C LYS A 77 -3.69 3.08 -14.18
N LEU A 78 -2.87 2.92 -13.13
CA LEU A 78 -2.71 1.62 -12.47
C LEU A 78 -4.02 1.16 -11.84
N ILE A 79 -4.76 2.08 -11.20
CA ILE A 79 -6.08 1.78 -10.62
C ILE A 79 -7.08 1.40 -11.71
N GLU A 80 -7.09 2.12 -12.84
CA GLU A 80 -7.97 1.84 -13.97
C GLU A 80 -7.67 0.47 -14.60
N GLU A 81 -6.39 0.17 -14.86
CA GLU A 81 -5.93 -1.11 -15.39
C GLU A 81 -6.32 -2.27 -14.45
N LEU A 82 -5.99 -2.16 -13.15
CA LEU A 82 -6.39 -3.14 -12.14
C LEU A 82 -7.92 -3.32 -12.07
N SER A 83 -8.68 -2.23 -12.17
CA SER A 83 -10.14 -2.31 -12.15
C SER A 83 -10.69 -3.03 -13.40
N SER A 84 -10.06 -2.85 -14.55
CA SER A 84 -10.42 -3.51 -15.80
C SER A 84 -10.14 -5.03 -15.75
N GLU A 85 -8.99 -5.42 -15.17
CA GLU A 85 -8.66 -6.84 -14.96
C GLU A 85 -9.66 -7.51 -14.01
N LEU A 86 -10.03 -6.85 -12.91
CA LEU A 86 -11.02 -7.36 -11.98
C LEU A 86 -12.41 -7.50 -12.63
N ASP A 87 -12.82 -6.59 -13.50
CA ASP A 87 -14.10 -6.68 -14.20
C ASP A 87 -14.15 -7.86 -15.17
N ILE A 88 -13.06 -8.09 -15.93
CA ILE A 88 -12.91 -9.26 -16.80
C ILE A 88 -12.97 -10.56 -15.98
N LEU A 89 -12.23 -10.63 -14.87
CA LEU A 89 -12.22 -11.80 -13.99
C LEU A 89 -13.58 -12.06 -13.37
N LYS A 90 -14.29 -11.02 -12.91
CA LYS A 90 -15.65 -11.15 -12.39
C LYS A 90 -16.63 -11.66 -13.44
N LYS A 91 -16.54 -11.15 -14.67
CA LYS A 91 -17.35 -11.64 -15.81
C LYS A 91 -17.05 -13.10 -16.12
N PHE A 92 -15.77 -13.49 -16.12
CA PHE A 92 -15.36 -14.87 -16.34
C PHE A 92 -15.85 -15.82 -15.24
N ILE A 93 -15.72 -15.44 -13.97
CA ILE A 93 -16.25 -16.20 -12.83
C ILE A 93 -17.76 -16.33 -12.93
N GLY A 94 -18.47 -15.24 -13.27
CA GLY A 94 -19.93 -15.27 -13.45
C GLY A 94 -20.38 -16.16 -14.62
N MET A 95 -19.54 -16.35 -15.64
CA MET A 95 -19.77 -17.30 -16.74
C MET A 95 -19.34 -18.74 -16.40
N SER A 96 -18.52 -18.92 -15.37
CA SER A 96 -17.99 -20.22 -14.97
C SER A 96 -19.02 -20.97 -14.12
N HIS A 97 -19.60 -22.03 -14.69
CA HIS A 97 -20.54 -22.90 -14.00
C HIS A 97 -19.80 -23.84 -13.03
N HIS A 98 -19.40 -23.31 -11.89
CA HIS A 98 -18.83 -24.13 -10.81
C HIS A 98 -19.91 -24.88 -10.05
N SER A 99 -19.67 -26.16 -9.79
CA SER A 99 -20.54 -26.96 -8.91
C SER A 99 -20.49 -26.41 -7.48
N ILE A 100 -21.52 -26.70 -6.67
CA ILE A 100 -21.54 -26.25 -5.27
C ILE A 100 -20.36 -26.82 -4.46
N GLU A 101 -19.89 -28.03 -4.82
CA GLU A 101 -18.75 -28.69 -4.20
C GLU A 101 -17.44 -27.98 -4.51
N GLU A 102 -17.22 -27.60 -5.78
CA GLU A 102 -16.04 -26.83 -6.19
C GLU A 102 -15.97 -25.48 -5.46
N ARG A 103 -17.12 -24.82 -5.26
CA ARG A 103 -17.20 -23.58 -4.48
C ARG A 103 -16.80 -23.82 -3.02
N TYR A 104 -17.26 -24.89 -2.39
CA TYR A 104 -16.87 -25.22 -1.02
C TYR A 104 -15.39 -25.60 -0.88
N GLN A 105 -14.82 -26.32 -1.85
CA GLN A 105 -13.37 -26.59 -1.89
C GLN A 105 -12.56 -25.30 -2.00
N ALA A 106 -13.00 -24.36 -2.84
CA ALA A 106 -12.37 -23.05 -2.95
C ALA A 106 -12.42 -22.27 -1.63
N ILE A 107 -13.53 -22.35 -0.87
CA ILE A 107 -13.62 -21.73 0.46
C ILE A 107 -12.57 -22.31 1.41
N ASP A 108 -12.42 -23.63 1.45
CA ASP A 108 -11.49 -24.28 2.38
C ASP A 108 -10.02 -23.92 2.10
N ALA A 109 -9.66 -23.70 0.83
CA ALA A 109 -8.35 -23.20 0.43
C ALA A 109 -8.11 -21.72 0.84
N LEU A 110 -9.14 -20.88 0.70
CA LEU A 110 -9.03 -19.42 0.87
C LEU A 110 -9.26 -18.93 2.31
N GLN A 111 -9.90 -19.73 3.17
CA GLN A 111 -10.24 -19.35 4.55
C GLN A 111 -9.04 -18.95 5.42
N SER A 112 -7.83 -19.36 5.04
CA SER A 112 -6.59 -19.01 5.74
C SER A 112 -6.14 -17.57 5.49
N GLN A 113 -6.53 -16.99 4.36
CA GLN A 113 -6.07 -15.68 3.90
C GLN A 113 -7.15 -14.60 3.99
N TYR A 114 -8.43 -14.97 3.88
CA TYR A 114 -9.54 -14.02 3.83
C TYR A 114 -10.65 -14.40 4.83
N PRO A 115 -11.41 -13.42 5.35
CA PRO A 115 -12.55 -13.69 6.21
C PRO A 115 -13.62 -14.54 5.50
N LEU A 116 -14.21 -15.49 6.22
CA LEU A 116 -15.19 -16.45 5.68
C LEU A 116 -16.40 -15.76 5.02
N ASP A 117 -16.93 -14.71 5.65
CA ASP A 117 -18.07 -13.93 5.16
C ASP A 117 -17.80 -13.34 3.76
N THR A 118 -16.60 -12.80 3.55
CA THR A 118 -16.21 -12.22 2.26
C THR A 118 -16.16 -13.28 1.16
N ILE A 119 -15.61 -14.46 1.46
CA ILE A 119 -15.48 -15.55 0.50
C ILE A 119 -16.87 -16.13 0.16
N CYS A 120 -17.72 -16.38 1.15
CA CYS A 120 -19.08 -16.89 0.94
C CYS A 120 -19.93 -15.95 0.08
N LYS A 121 -19.84 -14.64 0.30
CA LYS A 121 -20.50 -13.63 -0.54
C LYS A 121 -19.98 -13.62 -1.97
N THR A 122 -18.66 -13.74 -2.14
CA THR A 122 -18.02 -13.68 -3.47
C THR A 122 -18.34 -14.91 -4.32
N LEU A 123 -18.49 -16.08 -3.69
CA LEU A 123 -18.83 -17.34 -4.36
C LEU A 123 -20.34 -17.63 -4.39
N GLU A 124 -21.16 -16.71 -3.88
CA GLU A 124 -22.62 -16.80 -3.80
C GLU A 124 -23.10 -18.09 -3.12
N VAL A 125 -22.52 -18.42 -1.97
CA VAL A 125 -22.87 -19.60 -1.17
C VAL A 125 -23.26 -19.25 0.26
N SER A 126 -24.15 -20.04 0.85
CA SER A 126 -24.56 -19.89 2.26
C SER A 126 -23.48 -20.38 3.21
N GLU A 127 -23.14 -19.56 4.22
CA GLU A 127 -22.19 -19.92 5.28
C GLU A 127 -22.65 -21.17 6.05
N ILE A 128 -23.96 -21.34 6.24
CA ILE A 128 -24.55 -22.51 6.90
C ILE A 128 -24.31 -23.78 6.08
N GLY A 129 -24.47 -23.69 4.75
CA GLY A 129 -24.23 -24.80 3.83
C GLY A 129 -22.77 -25.27 3.87
N PHE A 130 -21.82 -24.32 3.84
CA PHE A 130 -20.40 -24.63 3.95
C PHE A 130 -20.03 -25.27 5.30
N LYS A 131 -20.55 -24.73 6.42
CA LYS A 131 -20.31 -25.31 7.76
C LYS A 131 -20.80 -26.75 7.85
N HIS A 132 -21.94 -27.05 7.23
CA HIS A 132 -22.46 -28.41 7.18
C HIS A 132 -21.59 -29.34 6.32
N TYR A 133 -21.22 -28.89 5.11
CA TYR A 133 -20.29 -29.60 4.23
C TYR A 133 -18.99 -30.00 4.96
N LYS A 134 -18.37 -29.03 5.65
CA LYS A 134 -17.14 -29.27 6.42
C LYS A 134 -17.33 -30.29 7.54
N LYS A 135 -18.49 -30.26 8.20
CA LYS A 135 -18.85 -31.23 9.25
C LYS A 135 -19.05 -32.64 8.69
N CYS A 136 -19.70 -32.79 7.54
CA CYS A 136 -19.87 -34.07 6.85
C CYS A 136 -18.52 -34.66 6.42
N GLN A 137 -17.63 -33.84 5.88
CA GLN A 137 -16.27 -34.24 5.49
C GLN A 137 -15.46 -34.76 6.68
N GLN A 138 -15.54 -34.08 7.83
CA GLN A 138 -14.85 -34.50 9.06
C GLN A 138 -15.38 -35.82 9.63
N LEU A 139 -16.67 -36.12 9.42
CA LEU A 139 -17.32 -37.34 9.91
C LEU A 139 -17.22 -38.52 8.94
N GLY A 140 -16.61 -38.34 7.75
CA GLY A 140 -16.51 -39.38 6.73
C GLY A 140 -17.86 -39.81 6.13
N LEU A 141 -18.89 -38.97 6.26
CA LEU A 141 -20.24 -39.22 5.75
C LEU A 141 -20.38 -38.57 4.38
N ASP A 142 -19.77 -39.21 3.38
CA ASP A 142 -19.84 -38.77 1.98
C ASP A 142 -21.02 -39.47 1.26
N GLU A 143 -22.25 -39.21 1.72
CA GLU A 143 -23.44 -39.59 0.96
C GLU A 143 -24.31 -38.36 0.64
N ARG A 144 -24.13 -37.90 -0.61
CA ARG A 144 -25.13 -37.27 -1.47
C ARG A 144 -25.66 -35.90 -1.04
N TYR A 145 -24.81 -34.88 -1.20
CA TYR A 145 -25.29 -33.52 -1.47
C TYR A 145 -25.42 -33.28 -2.99
N SER A 146 -26.12 -34.18 -3.67
CA SER A 146 -26.38 -34.06 -5.10
C SER A 146 -27.85 -33.74 -5.30
N ASN A 147 -28.12 -32.52 -5.77
CA ASN A 147 -29.39 -32.01 -6.27
C ASN A 147 -30.36 -31.47 -5.20
N SER A 148 -30.42 -30.15 -5.07
CA SER A 148 -31.61 -29.39 -5.51
C SER A 148 -31.48 -27.93 -5.13
N ASP A 149 -31.92 -27.06 -6.02
CA ASP A 149 -32.39 -25.70 -5.74
C ASP A 149 -33.63 -25.71 -4.80
N SER A 150 -33.58 -26.46 -3.69
CA SER A 150 -34.70 -26.67 -2.80
C SER A 150 -34.38 -26.19 -1.40
N VAL A 151 -34.99 -25.05 -1.09
CA VAL A 151 -35.16 -24.47 0.23
C VAL A 151 -36.02 -25.40 1.10
N TYR A 152 -35.50 -26.52 1.64
CA TYR A 152 -35.94 -27.09 2.92
C TYR A 152 -35.16 -28.34 3.35
N PHE A 153 -34.83 -28.39 4.64
CA PHE A 153 -34.29 -29.53 5.38
C PHE A 153 -35.25 -30.74 5.38
N PRO A 154 -34.75 -31.99 5.39
CA PRO A 154 -35.48 -33.05 6.06
C PRO A 154 -35.37 -32.81 7.57
N ALA A 155 -36.52 -32.55 8.18
CA ALA A 155 -36.67 -32.50 9.61
C ALA A 155 -36.23 -33.83 10.24
N SER A 156 -35.54 -33.70 11.36
CA SER A 156 -35.54 -34.68 12.44
C SER A 156 -34.95 -36.05 12.10
N THR A 157 -33.72 -36.23 12.57
CA THR A 157 -33.39 -37.36 13.45
C THR A 157 -34.45 -37.44 14.55
N CYS A 158 -35.57 -38.14 14.29
CA CYS A 158 -36.44 -38.62 15.34
C CYS A 158 -35.72 -39.78 16.03
N LEU A 159 -35.06 -39.42 17.13
CA LEU A 159 -34.92 -40.16 18.38
C LEU A 159 -35.05 -41.70 18.33
N ARG A 160 -33.97 -42.31 18.84
CA ARG A 160 -33.86 -43.55 19.62
C ARG A 160 -33.45 -44.82 18.88
#